data_AF-A0A369QLR8-F1
#
_entry.id   AF-A0A369QLR8-F1
#
_cell.length_a   1.000
_cell.length_b   1.000
_cell.length_c   1.000
_cell.angle_alpha   90.00
_cell.angle_beta   90.00
_cell.angle_gamma   90.00
#
_symmetry.space_group_name_H-M   'P 1'
#
loop_
_entity.id
_entity.type
_entity.pdbx_description
1 polymer ?
#
loop_
_entity_poly.entity_id
_entity_poly.type
_entity_poly.pdbx_seq_one_letter_code
_entity_poly.pdbx_strand_id
1 'polypeptide(L)'
;MLTQQFTFKEDLWLHAKDVSGSHVVIKYQAGKTFPEPVIQKAAQLAAYYSKRKTDSLCPVLYTPKKFVRKRKGAAPGEVVVEREKVILVQPGNPFEKIPGF
;
A
#
# COMPACT_ATOMS: atom_id res chain seq x y z
N MET A 1 2.45 15.29 -1.75
CA MET A 1 2.30 13.92 -1.19
C MET A 1 2.34 12.92 -2.34
N LEU A 2 3.07 11.80 -2.20
CA LEU A 2 3.35 10.83 -3.27
C LEU A 2 2.10 10.44 -4.08
N THR A 3 0.98 10.16 -3.39
CA THR A 3 -0.32 9.80 -3.96
C THR A 3 -1.02 10.88 -4.79
N GLN A 4 -0.55 12.13 -4.79
CA GLN A 4 -1.19 13.22 -5.52
C GLN A 4 -0.35 13.77 -6.65
N GLN A 5 0.97 13.60 -6.59
CA GLN A 5 1.90 14.21 -7.56
C GLN A 5 2.51 13.19 -8.52
N PHE A 6 2.60 11.91 -8.14
CA PHE A 6 3.35 10.91 -8.92
C PHE A 6 2.57 9.61 -9.10
N THR A 7 1.24 9.64 -9.22
CA THR A 7 0.41 8.44 -9.42
C THR A 7 -0.66 8.63 -10.50
N PHE A 8 -0.89 7.60 -11.30
CA PHE A 8 -1.99 7.54 -12.26
C PHE A 8 -3.22 6.83 -11.67
N LYS A 9 -4.37 6.93 -12.33
CA LYS A 9 -5.66 6.40 -11.82
C LYS A 9 -5.65 4.87 -11.68
N GLU A 10 -4.86 4.22 -12.52
CA GLU A 10 -4.72 2.78 -12.70
C GLU A 10 -3.66 2.16 -11.79
N ASP A 11 -2.78 2.98 -11.20
CA ASP A 11 -1.78 2.52 -10.24
C ASP A 11 -2.48 1.85 -9.05
N LEU A 12 -1.88 0.79 -8.50
CA LEU A 12 -2.40 0.13 -7.31
C LEU A 12 -1.85 0.83 -6.06
N TRP A 13 -2.74 1.29 -5.20
CA TRP A 13 -2.39 1.94 -3.94
C TRP A 13 -2.58 0.99 -2.77
N LEU A 14 -1.66 1.01 -1.80
CA LEU A 14 -1.67 0.18 -0.60
C LEU A 14 -1.36 0.99 0.66
N HIS A 15 -1.95 0.58 1.79
CA HIS A 15 -1.74 1.21 3.10
C HIS A 15 -2.17 0.29 4.26
N ALA A 16 -1.48 0.39 5.40
CA ALA A 16 -1.82 -0.38 6.60
C ALA A 16 -3.17 0.06 7.19
N LYS A 17 -4.08 -0.89 7.41
CA LYS A 17 -5.47 -0.62 7.76
C LYS A 17 -5.60 0.05 9.15
N ASP A 18 -6.39 1.12 9.20
CA ASP A 18 -6.80 1.85 10.42
C ASP A 18 -5.66 2.43 11.25
N VAL A 19 -4.46 2.60 10.68
CA VAL A 19 -3.30 3.13 11.40
C VAL A 19 -2.51 4.13 10.56
N SER A 20 -1.73 4.99 11.22
CA SER A 20 -0.75 5.83 10.52
C SER A 20 0.33 4.96 9.89
N GLY A 21 0.70 5.27 8.64
CA GLY A 21 1.73 4.54 7.91
C GLY A 21 1.94 5.10 6.51
N SER A 22 2.95 4.56 5.82
CA SER A 22 3.30 4.98 4.47
C SER A 22 2.28 4.55 3.42
N HIS A 23 2.05 5.42 2.45
CA HIS A 23 1.33 5.07 1.22
C HIS A 23 2.29 4.38 0.26
N VAL A 24 1.97 3.16 -0.15
CA VAL A 24 2.74 2.39 -1.12
C VAL A 24 1.99 2.34 -2.44
N VAL A 25 2.71 2.39 -3.55
CA VAL A 25 2.12 2.39 -4.90
C VAL A 25 2.86 1.39 -5.78
N ILE A 26 2.11 0.53 -6.47
CA ILE A 26 2.63 -0.29 -7.57
C ILE A 26 2.20 0.37 -8.87
N LYS A 27 3.18 0.66 -9.73
CA LYS A 27 2.94 1.31 -11.02
C LYS A 27 2.22 0.39 -11.99
N TYR A 28 1.15 0.90 -12.57
CA TYR A 28 0.46 0.22 -13.64
C TYR A 28 1.35 0.11 -14.88
N GLN A 29 1.31 -1.04 -15.55
CA GLN A 29 1.95 -1.28 -16.84
C GLN A 29 0.90 -1.80 -17.82
N ALA A 30 0.78 -1.16 -18.99
CA ALA A 30 -0.21 -1.54 -19.99
C ALA A 30 -0.04 -3.01 -20.40
N GLY A 31 -1.15 -3.74 -20.48
CA GLY A 31 -1.18 -5.16 -20.84
C GLY A 31 -0.70 -6.13 -19.74
N LYS A 32 -0.35 -5.64 -18.54
CA LYS A 32 0.06 -6.48 -17.41
C LYS A 32 -0.92 -6.38 -16.24
N THR A 33 -1.17 -7.51 -15.59
CA THR A 33 -1.84 -7.56 -14.30
C THR A 33 -0.83 -7.29 -13.18
N PHE A 34 -1.32 -6.98 -11.98
CA PHE A 34 -0.47 -6.91 -10.79
C PHE A 34 -0.26 -8.33 -10.26
N PRO A 35 0.95 -8.92 -10.35
CA PRO A 35 1.18 -10.26 -9.84
C PRO A 35 1.01 -10.31 -8.33
N GLU A 36 0.39 -11.37 -7.81
CA GLU A 36 0.16 -11.53 -6.37
C GLU A 36 1.43 -11.40 -5.52
N PRO A 37 2.60 -11.95 -5.91
CA PRO A 37 3.85 -11.76 -5.16
C PRO A 37 4.28 -10.29 -5.04
N VAL A 38 3.99 -9.47 -6.06
CA VAL A 38 4.30 -8.03 -6.05
C VAL A 38 3.37 -7.28 -5.11
N ILE A 39 2.07 -7.63 -5.12
CA ILE A 39 1.08 -7.06 -4.19
C ILE A 39 1.47 -7.42 -2.75
N GLN A 40 1.79 -8.69 -2.50
CA GLN A 40 2.22 -9.16 -1.18
C GLN A 40 3.46 -8.42 -0.71
N LYS A 41 4.51 -8.29 -1.55
CA LYS A 41 5.74 -7.58 -1.17
C LYS A 41 5.48 -6.10 -0.89
N ALA A 42 4.69 -5.44 -1.72
CA ALA A 42 4.31 -4.04 -1.49
C ALA A 42 3.49 -3.88 -0.20
N ALA A 43 2.61 -4.83 0.11
CA ALA A 43 1.85 -4.84 1.34
C ALA A 43 2.75 -5.03 2.57
N GLN A 44 3.74 -5.93 2.50
CA GLN A 44 4.74 -6.10 3.55
C GLN A 44 5.50 -4.81 3.85
N LEU A 45 5.86 -4.03 2.81
CA LEU A 45 6.47 -2.71 2.97
C LEU A 45 5.51 -1.70 3.61
N ALA A 46 4.24 -1.69 3.19
CA ALA A 46 3.23 -0.81 3.77
C ALA A 46 3.03 -1.12 5.27
N ALA A 47 3.01 -2.39 5.65
CA ALA A 47 2.95 -2.84 7.03
C ALA A 47 4.20 -2.45 7.83
N TYR A 48 5.39 -2.67 7.27
CA TYR A 48 6.67 -2.34 7.92
C TYR A 48 6.82 -0.84 8.21
N TYR A 49 6.42 0.02 7.27
CA TYR A 49 6.44 1.48 7.46
C TYR A 49 5.14 2.03 8.08
N SER A 50 4.52 1.28 8.98
CA SER A 50 3.32 1.70 9.70
C SER A 50 3.47 1.54 11.22
N LYS A 51 2.46 2.00 11.97
CA LYS A 51 2.36 1.72 13.41
C LYS A 51 2.16 0.21 13.73
N ARG A 52 1.79 -0.61 12.74
CA ARG A 52 1.60 -2.07 12.86
C ARG A 52 2.86 -2.88 12.50
N LYS A 53 4.04 -2.26 12.47
CA LYS A 53 5.31 -2.92 12.09
C LYS A 53 5.70 -4.13 12.95
N THR A 54 5.12 -4.26 14.15
CA THR A 54 5.36 -5.36 15.10
C THR A 54 4.25 -6.41 15.13
N ASP A 55 3.18 -6.24 14.34
CA ASP A 55 2.10 -7.21 14.26
C ASP A 55 2.63 -8.51 13.63
N SER A 56 2.19 -9.67 14.12
CA SER A 56 2.47 -10.97 13.49
C SER A 56 1.83 -11.06 12.10
N LEU A 57 0.62 -10.55 11.96
CA LEU A 57 -0.10 -10.35 10.71
C LEU A 57 -0.78 -8.98 10.72
N CYS A 58 -0.35 -8.10 9.83
CA CYS A 58 -0.90 -6.77 9.63
C CYS A 58 -1.93 -6.78 8.49
N PRO A 59 -3.16 -6.27 8.71
CA PRO A 59 -4.10 -6.00 7.63
C PRO A 59 -3.63 -4.81 6.78
N VAL A 60 -3.53 -5.03 5.47
CA VAL A 60 -3.16 -4.01 4.48
C VAL A 60 -4.27 -3.88 3.46
N LEU A 61 -4.76 -2.65 3.31
CA LEU A 61 -5.73 -2.27 2.28
C LEU A 61 -5.00 -2.12 0.95
N TYR A 62 -5.63 -2.53 -0.14
CA TYR A 62 -5.20 -2.17 -1.48
C TYR A 62 -6.37 -1.93 -2.43
N THR A 63 -6.23 -0.94 -3.30
CA THR A 63 -7.25 -0.57 -4.30
C THR A 63 -6.62 0.25 -5.43
N PRO A 64 -7.17 0.25 -6.66
CA PRO A 64 -6.77 1.20 -7.67
C PRO A 64 -6.84 2.65 -7.17
N LYS A 65 -5.82 3.46 -7.50
CA LYS A 65 -5.64 4.82 -6.99
C LYS A 65 -6.83 5.74 -7.27
N LYS A 66 -7.61 5.48 -8.33
CA LYS A 66 -8.86 6.19 -8.64
C LYS A 66 -9.93 6.10 -7.55
N PHE A 67 -9.88 5.08 -6.70
CA PHE A 67 -10.79 4.91 -5.55
C PHE A 67 -10.22 5.48 -4.24
N VAL A 68 -9.09 6.19 -4.31
CA VAL A 68 -8.46 6.86 -3.15
C VAL A 68 -8.55 8.37 -3.34
N ARG A 69 -9.30 9.05 -2.48
CA ARG A 69 -9.58 10.50 -2.58
C ARG A 69 -9.22 11.24 -1.29
N LYS A 70 -8.71 12.46 -1.42
CA LYS A 70 -8.55 13.38 -0.29
C LYS A 70 -9.79 14.27 -0.20
N ARG A 71 -10.48 14.28 0.95
CA ARG A 71 -11.59 15.23 1.17
C ARG A 71 -11.04 16.65 1.32
N LYS A 72 -11.81 17.65 0.89
CA LYS A 72 -11.48 19.06 1.11
C LYS A 72 -11.40 19.32 2.62
N GLY A 73 -10.31 19.91 3.08
CA GLY A 73 -10.06 20.17 4.50
C GLY A 73 -9.49 19.00 5.31
N ALA A 74 -9.31 17.82 4.71
CA ALA A 74 -8.66 16.68 5.39
C ALA A 74 -7.19 16.95 5.69
N ALA A 75 -6.69 16.37 6.78
CA ALA A 75 -5.30 16.54 7.21
C ALA A 75 -4.32 16.05 6.13
N PRO A 76 -3.07 16.54 6.10
CA PRO A 76 -2.05 15.98 5.23
C PRO A 76 -1.89 14.48 5.49
N GLY A 77 -2.03 13.67 4.43
CA GLY A 77 -1.97 12.20 4.54
C GLY A 77 -3.30 11.50 4.63
N GLU A 78 -4.34 12.19 5.09
CA GLU A 78 -5.66 11.60 5.27
C GLU A 78 -6.36 11.38 3.92
N VAL A 79 -6.87 10.17 3.74
CA VAL A 79 -7.55 9.74 2.51
C VAL A 79 -8.79 8.92 2.84
N VAL A 80 -9.77 9.02 1.97
CA VAL A 80 -10.92 8.12 1.92
C VAL A 80 -10.64 7.09 0.85
N VAL A 81 -10.85 5.83 1.22
CA VAL A 81 -10.61 4.66 0.39
C VAL A 81 -11.95 4.00 0.13
N GLU A 82 -12.18 3.58 -1.10
CA GLU A 82 -13.37 2.84 -1.52
C GLU A 82 -12.95 1.59 -2.30
N ARG A 83 -13.82 0.58 -2.31
CA ARG A 83 -13.64 -0.68 -3.08
C ARG A 83 -12.32 -1.38 -2.79
N GLU A 84 -11.87 -1.27 -1.55
CA GLU A 84 -10.66 -1.88 -1.07
C GLU A 84 -10.78 -3.39 -0.95
N LYS A 85 -9.65 -4.05 -1.16
CA LYS A 85 -9.41 -5.41 -0.72
C LYS A 85 -8.44 -5.38 0.44
N VAL A 86 -8.48 -6.43 1.26
CA VAL A 86 -7.59 -6.58 2.41
C VAL A 86 -6.74 -7.83 2.22
N ILE A 87 -5.44 -7.69 2.45
CA ILE A 87 -4.50 -8.82 2.56
C ILE A 87 -3.87 -8.79 3.96
N LEU A 88 -3.68 -9.96 4.56
CA LEU A 88 -2.93 -10.13 5.79
C LEU A 88 -1.48 -10.46 5.45
N VAL A 89 -0.54 -9.67 5.94
CA VAL A 89 0.88 -9.88 5.70
C VAL A 89 1.69 -9.69 6.97
N GLN A 90 2.74 -10.49 7.13
CA GLN A 90 3.77 -10.18 8.12
C GLN A 90 4.55 -8.94 7.65
N PRO A 91 4.80 -7.93 8.49
CA PRO A 91 5.66 -6.80 8.15
C PRO A 91 7.03 -7.30 7.65
N GLY A 92 7.39 -6.96 6.42
CA GLY A 92 8.63 -7.44 5.81
C GLY A 92 9.73 -6.40 5.92
N ASN A 93 10.82 -6.73 6.61
CA ASN A 93 11.98 -5.86 6.71
C ASN A 93 12.62 -5.69 5.31
N PRO A 94 12.68 -4.46 4.76
CA PRO A 94 13.24 -4.22 3.42
C PRO A 94 14.75 -4.44 3.34
N PHE A 95 15.44 -4.53 4.49
CA PHE A 95 16.88 -4.74 4.58
C PHE A 95 17.27 -6.19 4.88
N GLU A 96 16.28 -7.06 5.11
CA GLU A 96 16.53 -8.48 5.32
C GLU A 96 16.92 -9.10 3.98
N LYS A 97 18.15 -9.60 3.89
CA LYS A 97 18.63 -10.29 2.70
C LYS A 97 17.79 -11.54 2.49
N ILE A 98 17.32 -11.74 1.27
CA ILE A 98 16.66 -12.99 0.89
C ILE A 98 17.77 -14.04 0.82
N PRO A 99 17.76 -15.11 1.63
CA PRO A 99 18.69 -16.20 1.41
C PRO A 99 18.41 -16.80 0.02
N GLY A 100 19.36 -16.63 -0.91
CA GLY A 100 19.26 -17.12 -2.29
C GLY A 100 19.18 -16.05 -3.39
N PHE A 101 19.32 -14.75 -3.06
CA PHE A 101 19.65 -13.68 -4.01
C PHE A 101 20.86 -12.87 -3.52
#